data_AF-A0AA47MBH5-F1
#
_entry.id   AF-A0AA47MBH5-F1
#
_cell.length_a   1.000
_cell.length_b   1.000
_cell.length_c   1.000
_cell.angle_alpha   90.00
_cell.angle_beta   90.00
_cell.angle_gamma   90.00
#
_symmetry.space_group_name_H-M   'P 1'
#
loop_
_entity.id
_entity.type
_entity.pdbx_description
1 polymer ?
#
loop_
_entity_poly.entity_id
_entity_poly.type
_entity_poly.pdbx_seq_one_letter_code
_entity_poly.pdbx_strand_id
1 'polypeptide(L)'
;MKPNHENLGDLLMEIQGAKEDGYLTGLSYLDTSRGIGPVVDKLPYGLQEKWVSSWSWYKEENNGCFPPFSYFCNFVCHEAKKRNDPSA
;
A
#
# COMPACT_ATOMS: atom_id res chain seq x y z
N MET A 1 18.00 7.00 22.27
CA MET A 1 16.81 6.49 21.53
C MET A 1 17.28 6.31 20.09
N LYS A 2 17.44 5.08 19.60
CA LYS A 2 17.79 4.86 18.19
C LYS A 2 16.56 5.22 17.36
N PRO A 3 16.70 5.88 16.19
CA PRO A 3 15.56 6.04 15.30
C PRO A 3 15.08 4.64 14.94
N ASN A 4 13.81 4.35 15.20
CA ASN A 4 13.21 3.13 14.66
C ASN A 4 13.35 3.24 13.14
N HIS A 5 13.94 2.22 12.51
CA HIS A 5 13.85 2.10 11.06
C HIS A 5 12.38 1.77 10.74
N GLU A 6 11.53 2.79 10.71
CA GLU A 6 10.14 2.66 10.28
C GLU A 6 10.19 2.15 8.84
N ASN A 7 9.79 0.89 8.65
CA ASN A 7 9.70 0.35 7.32
C ASN A 7 8.48 1.01 6.64
N LEU A 8 8.51 1.18 5.32
CA LEU A 8 7.44 1.83 4.59
C LEU A 8 6.05 1.21 4.87
N GLY A 9 6.00 -0.10 5.13
CA GLY A 9 4.77 -0.80 5.52
C GLY A 9 4.19 -0.30 6.84
N ASP A 10 5.02 -0.09 7.86
CA ASP A 10 4.58 0.42 9.17
C ASP A 10 3.94 1.81 9.03
N LEU A 11 4.59 2.71 8.28
CA LEU A 11 4.06 4.05 8.00
C LEU A 11 2.73 4.02 7.25
N LEU A 12 2.60 3.14 6.25
CA LEU A 12 1.36 2.99 5.49
C LEU A 12 0.23 2.46 6.38
N MET A 13 0.53 1.54 7.31
CA MET A 13 -0.44 1.01 8.27
C MET A 13 -0.88 2.09 9.28
N GLU A 14 0.01 2.95 9.74
CA GLU A 14 -0.35 4.10 10.59
C GLU A 14 -1.29 5.08 9.87
N ILE A 15 -0.99 5.40 8.60
CA ILE A 15 -1.87 6.24 7.77
C ILE A 15 -3.22 5.58 7.53
N GLN A 16 -3.25 4.26 7.31
CA GLN A 16 -4.50 3.51 7.15
C GLN A 16 -5.35 3.57 8.44
N GLY A 17 -4.73 3.43 9.62
CA GLY A 17 -5.42 3.60 10.90
C GLY A 17 -6.01 5.01 11.05
N ALA A 18 -5.21 6.04 10.79
CA ALA A 18 -5.68 7.43 10.84
C ALA A 18 -6.81 7.74 9.84
N LYS A 19 -6.83 7.04 8.69
CA LYS A 19 -7.89 7.12 7.69
C LYS A 19 -9.18 6.44 8.18
N GLU A 20 -9.08 5.29 8.84
CA GLU A 20 -10.22 4.55 9.40
C GLU A 20 -10.87 5.26 10.59
N ASP A 21 -10.08 5.97 11.39
CA ASP A 21 -10.59 6.81 12.49
C ASP A 21 -11.51 7.95 12.00
N GLY A 22 -11.46 8.30 10.71
CA GLY A 22 -12.44 9.14 10.04
C GLY A 22 -12.35 10.65 10.31
N TYR A 23 -11.52 11.08 11.26
CA TYR A 23 -11.31 12.51 11.57
C TYR A 23 -10.57 13.26 10.45
N LEU A 24 -9.77 12.54 9.65
CA LEU A 24 -9.01 13.09 8.52
C LEU A 24 -9.68 12.69 7.19
N THR A 25 -10.83 13.28 6.88
CA THR A 25 -11.63 12.95 5.69
C THR A 25 -10.85 13.06 4.37
N GLY A 26 -9.84 13.92 4.30
CA GLY A 26 -8.93 14.03 3.15
C GLY A 26 -8.15 12.73 2.83
N LEU A 27 -7.94 11.85 3.82
CA LEU A 27 -7.26 10.57 3.60
C LEU A 27 -8.10 9.58 2.77
N SER A 28 -9.42 9.79 2.64
CA SER A 28 -10.26 9.01 1.70
C SER A 28 -9.76 9.10 0.25
N TYR A 29 -9.04 10.17 -0.11
CA TYR A 29 -8.45 10.31 -1.43
C TYR A 29 -7.46 9.19 -1.78
N LEU A 30 -6.85 8.54 -0.77
CA LEU A 30 -5.95 7.40 -0.92
C LEU A 30 -6.65 6.13 -1.44
N ASP A 31 -7.98 6.07 -1.47
CA ASP A 31 -8.71 4.97 -2.15
C ASP A 31 -8.82 5.16 -3.68
N THR A 32 -8.07 6.11 -4.24
CA THR A 32 -8.08 6.40 -5.68
C THR A 32 -6.70 6.18 -6.29
N SER A 33 -6.68 5.83 -7.58
CA SER A 33 -5.44 5.70 -8.36
C SER A 33 -4.58 6.96 -8.31
N ARG A 34 -5.22 8.14 -8.30
CA ARG A 34 -4.53 9.44 -8.21
C ARG A 34 -3.96 9.69 -6.83
N GLY A 35 -4.70 9.30 -5.77
CA GLY A 35 -4.25 9.50 -4.39
C GLY A 35 -3.03 8.67 -4.04
N ILE A 36 -2.96 7.41 -4.52
CA ILE A 36 -1.80 6.56 -4.24
C ILE A 36 -0.65 6.74 -5.23
N GLY A 37 -0.88 7.33 -6.41
CA GLY A 37 0.12 7.47 -7.47
C GLY A 37 1.49 7.97 -6.98
N PRO A 38 1.56 9.09 -6.25
CA PRO A 38 2.83 9.60 -5.71
C PRO A 38 3.53 8.68 -4.70
N VAL A 39 2.79 7.76 -4.08
CA VAL A 39 3.34 6.75 -3.16
C VAL A 39 3.89 5.57 -3.97
N VAL A 40 3.16 5.14 -5.00
CA VAL A 40 3.60 4.09 -5.95
C VAL A 40 4.89 4.52 -6.65
N ASP A 41 4.98 5.77 -7.11
CA ASP A 41 6.16 6.30 -7.80
C ASP A 41 7.44 6.28 -6.94
N LYS A 42 7.29 6.27 -5.62
CA LYS A 42 8.40 6.17 -4.66
C LYS A 42 8.82 4.74 -4.36
N LEU A 43 8.04 3.74 -4.77
CA LEU A 43 8.41 2.35 -4.60
C LEU A 43 9.57 1.98 -5.55
N PRO A 44 10.42 1.00 -5.18
CA PRO A 44 11.32 0.36 -6.12
C PRO A 44 10.59 -0.14 -7.37
N TYR A 45 11.19 0.02 -8.56
CA TYR A 45 10.57 -0.33 -9.84
C TYR A 45 9.93 -1.73 -9.87
N GLY A 46 10.63 -2.75 -9.36
CA GLY A 46 10.07 -4.11 -9.30
C GLY A 46 8.83 -4.26 -8.40
N LEU A 47 8.64 -3.39 -7.41
CA LEU A 47 7.39 -3.32 -6.63
C LEU A 47 6.29 -2.55 -7.36
N GLN A 48 6.64 -1.55 -8.18
CA GLN A 48 5.67 -0.87 -9.03
C GLN A 48 5.05 -1.84 -10.04
N GLU A 49 5.86 -2.65 -10.72
CA GLU A 49 5.36 -3.67 -11.67
C GLU A 49 4.48 -4.71 -10.99
N LYS A 50 4.89 -5.20 -9.81
CA LYS A 50 4.08 -6.13 -9.02
C LYS A 50 2.77 -5.51 -8.56
N TRP A 51 2.78 -4.22 -8.21
CA TRP A 51 1.56 -3.50 -7.87
C TRP A 51 0.60 -3.46 -9.07
N VAL A 52 1.10 -3.16 -10.28
CA VAL A 52 0.32 -3.16 -11.52
C VAL A 52 -0.42 -4.48 -11.71
N SER A 53 0.28 -5.60 -11.55
CA SER A 53 -0.33 -6.93 -11.61
C SER A 53 -1.36 -7.13 -10.50
N SER A 54 -1.02 -6.81 -9.25
CA SER A 54 -1.91 -7.03 -8.09
C SER A 54 -3.23 -6.27 -8.19
N TRP A 55 -3.21 -4.99 -8.58
CA TRP A 55 -4.45 -4.21 -8.69
C TRP A 55 -5.27 -4.61 -9.92
N SER A 56 -4.63 -5.11 -10.99
CA SER A 56 -5.34 -5.64 -12.17
C SER A 56 -6.14 -6.88 -11.81
N TRP A 57 -5.55 -7.80 -11.04
CA TRP A 57 -6.26 -8.97 -10.50
C TRP A 57 -7.41 -8.56 -9.57
N TYR A 58 -7.16 -7.63 -8.63
CA TYR A 58 -8.22 -7.12 -7.77
C TYR A 58 -9.39 -6.54 -8.58
N LYS A 59 -9.08 -5.78 -9.62
CA LYS A 59 -10.07 -5.15 -10.50
C LYS A 59 -10.97 -6.17 -11.19
N GLU A 60 -10.39 -7.27 -11.68
CA GLU A 60 -11.15 -8.36 -12.32
C GLU A 60 -12.12 -9.03 -11.34
N GLU A 61 -11.69 -9.24 -10.09
CA GLU A 61 -12.51 -9.86 -9.05
C GLU A 61 -13.56 -8.92 -8.44
N ASN A 62 -13.37 -7.60 -8.54
CA ASN A 62 -14.18 -6.59 -7.86
C ASN A 62 -14.90 -5.65 -8.85
N ASN A 63 -15.44 -6.20 -9.93
CA ASN A 63 -16.30 -5.48 -10.89
C ASN A 63 -15.68 -4.20 -11.49
N GLY A 64 -14.36 -4.18 -11.70
CA GLY A 64 -13.70 -3.00 -12.26
C GLY A 64 -13.31 -1.94 -11.22
N CYS A 65 -13.64 -2.13 -9.94
CA CYS A 65 -13.33 -1.20 -8.87
C CYS A 65 -11.81 -1.08 -8.63
N PHE A 66 -11.37 0.12 -8.30
CA PHE A 66 -10.00 0.35 -7.87
C PHE A 66 -9.82 -0.16 -6.43
N PRO A 67 -8.69 -0.79 -6.07
CA PRO A 67 -8.49 -1.30 -4.72
C PRO A 67 -8.44 -0.17 -3.67
N PRO A 68 -8.99 -0.40 -2.47
CA PRO A 68 -8.86 0.54 -1.36
C PRO A 68 -7.40 0.65 -0.88
N PHE A 69 -7.09 1.72 -0.16
CA PHE A 69 -5.76 1.98 0.39
C PHE A 69 -5.26 0.85 1.30
N SER A 70 -6.16 0.20 2.05
CA SER A 70 -5.83 -0.96 2.89
C SER A 70 -5.26 -2.14 2.09
N TYR A 71 -5.77 -2.37 0.87
CA TYR A 71 -5.25 -3.40 -0.01
C TYR A 71 -3.82 -3.07 -0.47
N PHE A 72 -3.55 -1.80 -0.80
CA PHE A 72 -2.20 -1.34 -1.12
C PHE A 72 -1.24 -1.50 0.08
N CYS A 73 -1.67 -1.15 1.30
CA CYS A 73 -0.86 -1.34 2.51
C CYS A 73 -0.49 -2.81 2.72
N ASN A 74 -1.47 -3.71 2.59
CA ASN A 74 -1.26 -5.16 2.69
C ASN A 74 -0.29 -5.67 1.63
N PHE A 75 -0.40 -5.19 0.39
CA PHE A 75 0.53 -5.52 -0.68
C PHE A 75 1.99 -5.15 -0.32
N VAL A 76 2.23 -3.92 0.13
CA VAL A 76 3.59 -3.47 0.49
C VAL A 76 4.14 -4.28 1.66
N CYS A 77 3.34 -4.51 2.70
CA CYS A 77 3.73 -5.33 3.85
C CYS A 77 4.06 -6.77 3.45
N HIS A 78 3.27 -7.37 2.56
CA HIS A 78 3.49 -8.74 2.07
C HIS A 78 4.79 -8.87 1.28
N GLU A 79 5.05 -7.95 0.36
CA GLU A 79 6.28 -7.97 -0.43
C GLU A 79 7.53 -7.65 0.41
N ALA A 80 7.41 -6.79 1.42
CA ALA A 80 8.47 -6.56 2.39
C ALA A 80 8.79 -7.82 3.21
N LYS A 81 7.76 -8.54 3.70
CA LYS A 81 7.93 -9.80 4.43
C LYS A 81 8.61 -10.86 3.58
N LYS A 82 8.15 -11.07 2.33
CA LYS A 82 8.76 -12.03 1.40
C LYS A 82 10.24 -11.79 1.16
N ARG A 83 10.66 -10.52 1.03
CA ARG A 83 12.06 -10.18 0.78
C ARG A 83 12.95 -10.43 2.02
N ASN A 84 12.37 -10.36 3.20
CA ASN A 84 13.06 -10.55 4.46
C ASN A 84 12.93 -11.99 5.00
N ASP A 85 12.25 -12.89 4.28
CA ASP A 85 12.14 -14.30 4.66
C ASP A 85 13.47 -15.02 4.35
N PRO A 86 14.19 -15.51 5.37
CA PRO A 86 15.47 -16.20 5.17
C PRO A 86 15.31 -17.61 4.56
N SER A 87 14.08 -18.06 4.31
CA SER A 87 13.77 -19.37 3.72
C SER A 87 13.56 -19.32 2.20
N ALA A 88 13.72 -18.14 1.57
CA ALA A 88 13.51 -17.90 0.14
C ALA A 88 14.71 -18.30 -0.75
#